data_AF-A0A5J4TW99-F1
#
_entry.id   AF-A0A5J4TW99-F1
#
_cell.length_a   1.000
_cell.length_b   1.000
_cell.length_c   1.000
_cell.angle_alpha   90.00
_cell.angle_beta   90.00
_cell.angle_gamma   90.00
#
_symmetry.space_group_name_H-M   'P 1'
#
loop_
_entity.id
_entity.type
_entity.pdbx_description
1 polymer ?
#
loop_
_entity_poly.entity_id
_entity_poly.type
_entity_poly.pdbx_seq_one_letter_code
_entity_poly.pdbx_strand_id
1 'polypeptide(L)'
;GVGGEHPQTVFYVTNGSLLIRDITIIGSEDHSQTTLFELYGTEGQIKIISCNTNSQNDTTEQQLPMIKVVVGKSIYISQSHFTGGVFSDTAVIVIENSISELIIDQSTFSNNDYDIENKGDGIILDDKLGKKRRIFIKDSQFTGPLDEDDSQMHGQNNDDDNQICNQGSLSIYVTRGTINIYNSLFIRWRSGSISVEGSEARVIIICDFFLHNNNSLFSDYLNLRRNILCIGRAFVKYDPNHFIGDDDQQNPSKWIYSNDNDCILQG
;
A
#
# COMPACT_ATOMS: atom_id res chain seq x y z
N GLY A 1 -20.15 -6.85 -22.00
CA GLY A 1 -19.92 -5.83 -23.04
C GLY A 1 -18.43 -5.63 -23.10
N VAL A 2 -17.85 -5.64 -24.29
CA VAL A 2 -16.40 -5.48 -24.49
C VAL A 2 -16.08 -4.00 -24.25
N GLY A 3 -15.52 -3.68 -23.08
CA GLY A 3 -15.01 -2.35 -22.78
C GLY A 3 -13.64 -2.19 -23.43
N GLY A 4 -13.38 -1.04 -24.04
CA GLY A 4 -12.04 -0.68 -24.54
C GLY A 4 -11.26 0.07 -23.46
N GLU A 5 -9.94 0.20 -23.66
CA GLU A 5 -9.13 1.09 -22.84
C GLU A 5 -9.67 2.53 -22.88
N HIS A 6 -9.68 3.17 -21.71
CA HIS A 6 -10.02 4.58 -21.58
C HIS A 6 -8.75 5.35 -21.20
N PRO A 7 -8.11 6.07 -22.12
CA PRO A 7 -6.83 6.76 -21.85
C PRO A 7 -6.99 8.00 -20.94
N GLN A 8 -8.15 8.16 -20.31
CA GLN A 8 -8.53 9.29 -19.48
C GLN A 8 -9.21 8.81 -18.20
N THR A 9 -9.33 9.71 -17.24
CA THR A 9 -10.02 9.45 -15.98
C THR A 9 -11.49 9.10 -16.20
N VAL A 10 -11.98 8.01 -15.57
CA VAL A 10 -13.39 7.61 -15.65
C VAL A 10 -14.29 8.54 -14.83
N PHE A 11 -13.93 8.78 -13.57
CA PHE A 11 -14.64 9.70 -12.67
C PHE A 11 -13.73 10.84 -12.25
N TYR A 12 -14.01 12.03 -12.77
CA TYR A 12 -13.27 13.26 -12.48
C TYR A 12 -14.10 14.19 -11.60
N VAL A 13 -13.63 14.46 -10.37
CA VAL A 13 -14.37 15.29 -9.39
C VAL A 13 -13.61 16.58 -9.10
N THR A 14 -14.14 17.72 -9.54
CA THR A 14 -13.51 19.03 -9.36
C THR A 14 -13.97 19.78 -8.11
N ASN A 15 -15.26 19.75 -7.80
CA ASN A 15 -15.81 20.36 -6.61
C ASN A 15 -17.08 19.61 -6.16
N GLY A 16 -17.35 19.57 -4.85
CA GLY A 16 -18.53 18.94 -4.27
C GLY A 16 -18.27 17.55 -3.70
N SER A 17 -19.37 16.83 -3.43
CA SER A 17 -19.33 15.49 -2.85
C SER A 17 -19.63 14.43 -3.90
N LEU A 18 -18.96 13.29 -3.82
CA LEU A 18 -19.20 12.12 -4.66
C LEU A 18 -19.53 10.94 -3.75
N LEU A 19 -20.60 10.22 -4.07
CA LEU A 19 -20.91 8.92 -3.47
C LEU A 19 -20.93 7.88 -4.58
N ILE A 20 -20.07 6.89 -4.46
CA ILE A 20 -20.06 5.68 -5.26
C ILE A 20 -20.41 4.52 -4.36
N ARG A 21 -21.37 3.72 -4.79
CA ARG A 21 -21.87 2.61 -4.00
C ARG A 21 -22.22 1.42 -4.88
N ASP A 22 -21.86 0.23 -4.42
CA ASP A 22 -22.30 -1.06 -4.98
C ASP A 22 -22.00 -1.18 -6.49
N ILE A 23 -20.75 -0.85 -6.87
CA ILE A 23 -20.27 -0.88 -8.25
C ILE A 23 -19.19 -1.96 -8.42
N THR A 24 -19.22 -2.64 -9.56
CA THR A 24 -18.12 -3.48 -10.03
C THR A 24 -17.52 -2.88 -11.30
N ILE A 25 -16.22 -2.64 -11.28
CA ILE A 25 -15.43 -2.16 -12.42
C ILE A 25 -14.45 -3.26 -12.80
N ILE A 26 -14.39 -3.61 -14.08
CA ILE A 26 -13.46 -4.60 -14.61
C ILE A 26 -12.50 -3.84 -15.53
N GLY A 27 -11.20 -3.93 -15.23
CA GLY A 27 -10.12 -3.29 -15.98
C GLY A 27 -9.90 -3.90 -17.36
N SER A 28 -9.04 -3.27 -18.16
CA SER A 28 -8.70 -3.67 -19.53
C SER A 28 -7.82 -4.92 -19.61
N GLU A 29 -7.76 -5.53 -20.80
CA GLU A 29 -6.81 -6.58 -21.16
C GLU A 29 -5.38 -6.00 -21.29
N ASP A 30 -4.40 -6.74 -20.77
CA ASP A 30 -2.95 -6.52 -20.90
C ASP A 30 -2.35 -5.26 -20.26
N HIS A 31 -2.76 -4.06 -20.67
CA HIS A 31 -2.25 -2.80 -20.12
C HIS A 31 -3.41 -1.91 -19.68
N SER A 32 -3.16 -1.01 -18.74
CA SER A 32 -4.13 -0.01 -18.32
C SER A 32 -3.47 1.33 -18.08
N GLN A 33 -3.84 2.29 -18.92
CA GLN A 33 -3.52 3.71 -18.78
C GLN A 33 -4.73 4.51 -18.27
N THR A 34 -5.55 3.89 -17.42
CA THR A 34 -6.80 4.48 -16.94
C THR A 34 -6.72 4.76 -15.46
N THR A 35 -6.90 6.03 -15.07
CA THR A 35 -7.27 6.36 -13.69
C THR A 35 -8.78 6.21 -13.51
N LEU A 36 -9.22 5.41 -12.54
CA LEU A 36 -10.66 5.25 -12.30
C LEU A 36 -11.24 6.49 -11.63
N PHE A 37 -10.56 6.99 -10.60
CA PHE A 37 -10.99 8.12 -9.79
C PHE A 37 -9.90 9.18 -9.74
N GLU A 38 -10.15 10.37 -10.26
CA GLU A 38 -9.27 11.52 -10.08
C GLU A 38 -10.01 12.62 -9.31
N LEU A 39 -9.47 12.95 -8.14
CA LEU A 39 -10.19 13.70 -7.12
C LEU A 39 -9.48 15.04 -6.82
N TYR A 40 -10.16 16.14 -7.14
CA TYR A 40 -9.77 17.54 -6.92
C TYR A 40 -10.73 18.27 -5.95
N GLY A 41 -11.43 17.54 -5.08
CA GLY A 41 -12.44 18.11 -4.18
C GLY A 41 -11.88 18.83 -2.96
N THR A 42 -11.67 20.15 -3.06
CA THR A 42 -11.36 21.01 -1.90
C THR A 42 -12.57 21.20 -0.97
N GLU A 43 -13.79 21.04 -1.48
CA GLU A 43 -15.04 21.18 -0.74
C GLU A 43 -15.94 19.95 -0.97
N GLY A 44 -16.37 19.29 0.12
CA GLY A 44 -17.22 18.10 0.06
C GLY A 44 -16.55 16.83 0.62
N GLN A 45 -17.32 15.75 0.67
CA GLN A 45 -16.86 14.43 1.10
C GLN A 45 -16.95 13.46 -0.08
N ILE A 46 -15.89 12.69 -0.31
CA ILE A 46 -15.88 11.63 -1.31
C ILE A 46 -16.02 10.30 -0.57
N LYS A 47 -17.00 9.49 -0.98
CA LYS A 47 -17.28 8.18 -0.41
C LYS A 47 -17.29 7.14 -1.51
N ILE A 48 -16.45 6.12 -1.37
CA ILE A 48 -16.42 4.93 -2.21
C ILE A 48 -16.77 3.76 -1.30
N ILE A 49 -17.95 3.16 -1.50
CA ILE A 49 -18.48 2.13 -0.61
C ILE A 49 -18.85 0.91 -1.45
N SER A 50 -18.44 -0.30 -1.03
CA SER A 50 -18.78 -1.53 -1.77
C SER A 50 -18.37 -1.46 -3.26
N CYS A 51 -17.21 -0.87 -3.53
CA CYS A 51 -16.66 -0.79 -4.88
C CYS A 51 -15.71 -1.97 -5.10
N ASN A 52 -15.95 -2.76 -6.14
CA ASN A 52 -15.09 -3.88 -6.52
C ASN A 52 -14.40 -3.54 -7.83
N THR A 53 -13.07 -3.44 -7.82
CA THR A 53 -12.27 -3.28 -9.03
C THR A 53 -11.42 -4.52 -9.22
N ASN A 54 -11.54 -5.16 -10.37
CA ASN A 54 -10.74 -6.32 -10.73
C ASN A 54 -10.01 -6.02 -12.04
N SER A 55 -8.71 -6.31 -12.12
CA SER A 55 -8.06 -6.46 -13.42
C SER A 55 -8.70 -7.62 -14.19
N GLN A 56 -8.60 -7.58 -15.52
CA GLN A 56 -9.11 -8.67 -16.33
C GLN A 56 -8.23 -9.93 -16.20
N ASN A 57 -6.91 -9.72 -16.11
CA ASN A 57 -5.92 -10.76 -15.86
C ASN A 57 -5.01 -10.35 -14.69
N ASP A 58 -4.40 -11.32 -14.03
CA ASP A 58 -3.45 -11.06 -12.94
C ASP A 58 -2.15 -10.41 -13.43
N THR A 59 -1.86 -10.53 -14.74
CA THR A 59 -0.68 -9.94 -15.39
C THR A 59 -0.94 -8.56 -16.00
N THR A 60 -2.14 -7.97 -15.84
CA THR A 60 -2.44 -6.66 -16.43
C THR A 60 -1.55 -5.59 -15.81
N GLU A 61 -0.77 -4.88 -16.63
CA GLU A 61 0.10 -3.78 -16.19
C GLU A 61 -0.71 -2.48 -16.02
N GLN A 62 -0.78 -1.97 -14.79
CA GLN A 62 -1.35 -0.69 -14.42
C GLN A 62 -0.24 0.37 -14.46
N GLN A 63 -0.33 1.29 -15.41
CA GLN A 63 0.64 2.38 -15.58
C GLN A 63 0.18 3.69 -14.94
N LEU A 64 -1.09 3.77 -14.57
CA LEU A 64 -1.69 4.88 -13.82
C LEU A 64 -2.40 4.35 -12.58
N PRO A 65 -2.55 5.19 -11.53
CA PRO A 65 -3.24 4.78 -10.33
C PRO A 65 -4.74 4.61 -10.56
N MET A 66 -5.35 3.63 -9.90
CA MET A 66 -6.81 3.48 -9.89
C MET A 66 -7.47 4.68 -9.19
N ILE A 67 -6.90 5.13 -8.08
CA ILE A 67 -7.36 6.30 -7.33
C ILE A 67 -6.22 7.31 -7.26
N LYS A 68 -6.39 8.43 -7.97
CA LYS A 68 -5.53 9.60 -7.89
C LYS A 68 -6.19 10.68 -7.06
N VAL A 69 -5.59 11.00 -5.92
CA VAL A 69 -6.02 12.07 -5.04
C VAL A 69 -5.09 13.26 -5.24
N VAL A 70 -5.55 14.28 -5.97
CA VAL A 70 -4.76 15.48 -6.17
C VAL A 70 -5.02 16.44 -5.03
N VAL A 71 -6.28 16.84 -4.80
CA VAL A 71 -6.66 17.65 -3.65
C VAL A 71 -8.00 17.17 -3.07
N GLY A 72 -8.10 17.08 -1.74
CA GLY A 72 -9.24 16.47 -1.04
C GLY A 72 -9.45 17.03 0.37
N LYS A 73 -10.70 17.24 0.78
CA LYS A 73 -11.00 17.44 2.21
C LYS A 73 -10.99 16.11 2.96
N SER A 74 -11.94 15.23 2.65
CA SER A 74 -12.07 13.91 3.28
C SER A 74 -12.49 12.87 2.25
N ILE A 75 -11.73 11.77 2.19
CA ILE A 75 -12.05 10.59 1.38
C ILE A 75 -12.32 9.42 2.32
N TYR A 76 -13.44 8.75 2.11
CA TYR A 76 -13.82 7.53 2.82
C TYR A 76 -13.96 6.38 1.83
N ILE A 77 -13.12 5.36 1.97
CA ILE A 77 -13.19 4.11 1.22
C ILE A 77 -13.61 3.03 2.20
N SER A 78 -14.70 2.34 1.91
CA SER A 78 -15.21 1.30 2.80
C SER A 78 -15.79 0.11 2.09
N GLN A 79 -15.64 -1.08 2.69
CA GLN A 79 -16.22 -2.33 2.18
C GLN A 79 -15.87 -2.60 0.71
N SER A 80 -14.73 -2.08 0.26
CA SER A 80 -14.34 -2.08 -1.15
C SER A 80 -13.20 -3.06 -1.39
N HIS A 81 -13.15 -3.61 -2.59
CA HIS A 81 -12.12 -4.54 -3.03
C HIS A 81 -11.39 -3.95 -4.22
N PHE A 82 -10.08 -3.73 -4.08
CA PHE A 82 -9.24 -3.25 -5.16
C PHE A 82 -8.18 -4.30 -5.47
N THR A 83 -8.37 -4.99 -6.59
CA THR A 83 -7.44 -5.99 -7.10
C THR A 83 -6.85 -5.49 -8.40
N GLY A 84 -5.53 -5.33 -8.42
CA GLY A 84 -4.75 -5.05 -9.62
C GLY A 84 -3.90 -6.24 -10.03
N GLY A 85 -3.48 -6.23 -11.30
CA GLY A 85 -2.33 -7.00 -11.75
C GLY A 85 -1.04 -6.33 -11.29
N VAL A 86 -0.10 -6.11 -12.21
CA VAL A 86 1.19 -5.44 -11.93
C VAL A 86 1.01 -3.92 -11.88
N PHE A 87 1.48 -3.23 -10.85
CA PHE A 87 1.60 -1.76 -10.88
C PHE A 87 3.00 -1.39 -11.35
N SER A 88 3.11 -0.61 -12.42
CA SER A 88 4.39 -0.21 -13.03
C SER A 88 4.60 1.28 -12.78
N ASP A 89 5.63 1.63 -11.98
CA ASP A 89 5.92 3.00 -11.55
C ASP A 89 4.69 3.75 -10.97
N THR A 90 3.78 3.00 -10.33
CA THR A 90 2.54 3.55 -9.75
C THR A 90 2.02 2.70 -8.60
N ALA A 91 0.87 3.11 -8.03
CA ALA A 91 0.19 2.43 -6.94
C ALA A 91 -1.33 2.44 -7.13
N VAL A 92 -2.09 1.59 -6.41
CA VAL A 92 -3.56 1.63 -6.42
C VAL A 92 -4.07 3.02 -6.05
N ILE A 93 -3.54 3.56 -4.95
CA ILE A 93 -3.86 4.89 -4.44
C ILE A 93 -2.61 5.74 -4.49
N VAL A 94 -2.63 6.81 -5.29
CA VAL A 94 -1.58 7.83 -5.32
C VAL A 94 -2.15 9.15 -4.82
N ILE A 95 -1.49 9.74 -3.83
CA ILE A 95 -1.88 11.04 -3.29
C ILE A 95 -0.80 12.08 -3.66
N GLU A 96 -1.14 13.00 -4.56
CA GLU A 96 -0.14 13.88 -5.19
C GLU A 96 0.07 15.19 -4.46
N ASN A 97 -1.01 15.88 -4.08
CA ASN A 97 -0.89 17.21 -3.51
C ASN A 97 -1.46 17.29 -2.12
N SER A 98 -2.76 17.58 -1.91
CA SER A 98 -3.29 17.78 -0.55
C SER A 98 -4.61 17.15 -0.16
N ILE A 99 -4.57 16.22 0.82
CA ILE A 99 -5.74 15.66 1.48
C ILE A 99 -5.76 16.02 2.97
N SER A 100 -6.91 16.37 3.57
CA SER A 100 -6.93 16.54 5.04
C SER A 100 -7.04 15.19 5.76
N GLU A 101 -7.86 14.30 5.21
CA GLU A 101 -8.15 12.99 5.79
C GLU A 101 -8.47 11.94 4.73
N LEU A 102 -7.83 10.77 4.83
CA LEU A 102 -8.22 9.56 4.12
C LEU A 102 -8.57 8.50 5.16
N ILE A 103 -9.72 7.87 5.02
CA ILE A 103 -10.13 6.75 5.87
C ILE A 103 -10.41 5.56 4.94
N ILE A 104 -9.72 4.46 5.21
CA ILE A 104 -9.91 3.15 4.60
C ILE A 104 -10.42 2.23 5.70
N ASP A 105 -11.54 1.56 5.44
CA ASP A 105 -12.28 0.82 6.45
C ASP A 105 -12.87 -0.47 5.87
N GLN A 106 -12.62 -1.63 6.48
CA GLN A 106 -13.21 -2.91 6.02
C GLN A 106 -12.97 -3.20 4.53
N SER A 107 -11.83 -2.77 4.00
CA SER A 107 -11.52 -2.84 2.57
C SER A 107 -10.29 -3.71 2.33
N THR A 108 -10.25 -4.34 1.16
CA THR A 108 -9.16 -5.23 0.78
C THR A 108 -8.48 -4.70 -0.48
N PHE A 109 -7.14 -4.69 -0.45
CA PHE A 109 -6.30 -4.31 -1.58
C PHE A 109 -5.37 -5.47 -1.88
N SER A 110 -5.34 -5.91 -3.13
CA SER A 110 -4.43 -6.96 -3.59
C SER A 110 -3.62 -6.51 -4.80
N ASN A 111 -2.33 -6.83 -4.75
CA ASN A 111 -1.45 -6.85 -5.90
C ASN A 111 -1.19 -8.32 -6.25
N ASN A 112 -1.56 -8.74 -7.45
CA ASN A 112 -1.62 -10.16 -7.81
C ASN A 112 -0.34 -10.70 -8.47
N ASP A 113 0.58 -9.83 -8.92
CA ASP A 113 1.78 -10.29 -9.63
C ASP A 113 3.01 -9.39 -9.35
N TYR A 114 4.19 -10.00 -9.30
CA TYR A 114 5.47 -9.32 -9.11
C TYR A 114 6.31 -9.50 -10.37
N ASP A 115 6.49 -8.40 -11.10
CA ASP A 115 7.44 -8.36 -12.21
C ASP A 115 8.73 -7.67 -11.75
N ILE A 116 9.86 -8.38 -11.86
CA ILE A 116 11.17 -7.82 -11.49
C ILE A 116 11.62 -6.70 -12.45
N GLU A 117 11.08 -6.69 -13.67
CA GLU A 117 11.33 -5.68 -14.70
C GLU A 117 10.41 -4.47 -14.53
N ASN A 118 9.20 -4.66 -14.00
CA ASN A 118 8.19 -3.63 -13.78
C ASN A 118 7.84 -3.50 -12.29
N LYS A 119 8.72 -2.79 -11.56
CA LYS A 119 8.54 -2.51 -10.13
C LYS A 119 7.50 -1.40 -9.95
N GLY A 120 6.49 -1.64 -9.11
CA GLY A 120 5.53 -0.62 -8.68
C GLY A 120 6.02 0.23 -7.52
N ASP A 121 5.20 1.18 -7.06
CA ASP A 121 5.46 1.99 -5.86
C ASP A 121 4.67 1.47 -4.63
N GLY A 122 4.04 0.30 -4.76
CA GLY A 122 3.21 -0.36 -3.75
C GLY A 122 1.71 -0.18 -3.96
N ILE A 123 0.88 -0.43 -2.93
CA ILE A 123 -0.58 -0.26 -3.01
C ILE A 123 -0.99 1.18 -2.70
N ILE A 124 -0.39 1.76 -1.66
CA ILE A 124 -0.62 3.15 -1.27
C ILE A 124 0.69 3.91 -1.39
N LEU A 125 0.73 4.88 -2.29
CA LEU A 125 1.84 5.79 -2.49
C LEU A 125 1.48 7.19 -1.99
N ASP A 126 2.24 7.64 -0.99
CA ASP A 126 2.03 8.93 -0.30
C ASP A 126 3.22 9.88 -0.41
N ASP A 127 4.10 9.66 -1.40
CA ASP A 127 5.43 10.28 -1.49
C ASP A 127 5.41 11.81 -1.63
N LYS A 128 4.31 12.41 -2.10
CA LYS A 128 4.27 13.84 -2.45
C LYS A 128 3.50 14.71 -1.44
N LEU A 129 3.21 14.20 -0.25
CA LEU A 129 2.35 14.92 0.69
C LEU A 129 2.94 16.18 1.34
N GLY A 130 2.06 16.96 1.97
CA GLY A 130 2.37 18.09 2.84
C GLY A 130 2.07 17.80 4.31
N LYS A 131 2.63 18.62 5.21
CA LYS A 131 2.88 18.37 6.66
C LYS A 131 1.70 18.11 7.62
N LYS A 132 0.43 18.10 7.21
CA LYS A 132 -0.73 18.14 8.16
C LYS A 132 -1.89 17.23 7.77
N ARG A 133 -1.68 15.91 7.78
CA ARG A 133 -2.65 14.96 7.24
C ARG A 133 -2.75 13.72 8.08
N ARG A 134 -3.93 13.12 8.06
CA ARG A 134 -4.24 11.91 8.82
C ARG A 134 -4.87 10.90 7.89
N ILE A 135 -4.15 9.81 7.66
CA ILE A 135 -4.67 8.63 7.02
C ILE A 135 -5.04 7.66 8.14
N PHE A 136 -6.19 7.02 8.01
CA PHE A 136 -6.67 5.99 8.91
C PHE A 136 -6.97 4.74 8.10
N ILE A 137 -6.38 3.62 8.48
CA ILE A 137 -6.62 2.30 7.89
C ILE A 137 -7.18 1.43 9.00
N LYS A 138 -8.36 0.85 8.79
CA LYS A 138 -9.12 0.13 9.83
C LYS A 138 -9.70 -1.15 9.26
N ASP A 139 -9.57 -2.25 10.00
CA ASP A 139 -10.26 -3.51 9.68
C ASP A 139 -10.00 -3.97 8.22
N SER A 140 -8.81 -3.66 7.69
CA SER A 140 -8.50 -3.71 6.26
C SER A 140 -7.39 -4.71 5.97
N GLN A 141 -7.35 -5.21 4.74
CA GLN A 141 -6.36 -6.19 4.29
C GLN A 141 -5.54 -5.68 3.09
N PHE A 142 -4.23 -5.87 3.15
CA PHE A 142 -3.27 -5.55 2.09
C PHE A 142 -2.47 -6.80 1.73
N THR A 143 -2.76 -7.36 0.56
CA THR A 143 -2.15 -8.60 0.08
C THR A 143 -1.15 -8.28 -1.03
N GLY A 144 0.09 -8.70 -0.84
CA GLY A 144 1.14 -8.59 -1.86
C GLY A 144 1.16 -9.79 -2.81
N PRO A 145 2.01 -9.71 -3.84
CA PRO A 145 2.01 -10.65 -4.96
C PRO A 145 2.65 -12.00 -4.68
N LEU A 146 3.26 -12.24 -3.51
CA LEU A 146 3.97 -13.49 -3.26
C LEU A 146 3.02 -14.69 -3.17
N ASP A 147 3.13 -15.67 -4.06
CA ASP A 147 2.56 -17.02 -3.82
C ASP A 147 3.50 -17.85 -2.93
N GLU A 148 2.93 -18.61 -1.98
CA GLU A 148 3.68 -19.45 -1.03
C GLU A 148 4.52 -20.55 -1.72
N ASP A 149 4.22 -20.85 -2.98
CA ASP A 149 4.85 -21.88 -3.80
C ASP A 149 5.77 -21.33 -4.92
N ASP A 150 6.07 -20.02 -4.94
CA ASP A 150 6.78 -19.43 -6.06
C ASP A 150 8.25 -19.87 -6.14
N SER A 151 8.57 -20.65 -7.17
CA SER A 151 9.92 -21.15 -7.47
C SER A 151 10.96 -20.06 -7.73
N GLN A 152 10.54 -18.81 -7.99
CA GLN A 152 11.44 -17.66 -8.04
C GLN A 152 12.11 -17.35 -6.68
N MET A 153 11.59 -17.90 -5.57
CA MET A 153 12.26 -17.89 -4.26
C MET A 153 13.56 -18.71 -4.22
N HIS A 154 13.85 -19.53 -5.24
CA HIS A 154 14.96 -20.48 -5.24
C HIS A 154 16.13 -20.10 -6.17
N GLY A 155 16.03 -18.99 -6.92
CA GLY A 155 16.78 -18.86 -8.17
C GLY A 155 17.94 -17.87 -8.25
N GLN A 156 17.86 -16.67 -7.66
CA GLN A 156 18.83 -15.61 -7.97
C GLN A 156 19.08 -14.69 -6.77
N ASN A 157 20.29 -14.80 -6.18
CA ASN A 157 20.87 -13.76 -5.35
C ASN A 157 21.23 -12.57 -6.25
N ASN A 158 20.27 -11.69 -6.53
CA ASN A 158 20.55 -10.38 -7.08
C ASN A 158 20.72 -9.39 -5.93
N ASP A 159 21.77 -8.57 -5.96
CA ASP A 159 22.09 -7.61 -4.88
C ASP A 159 20.96 -6.60 -4.60
N ASP A 160 20.09 -6.34 -5.58
CA ASP A 160 18.92 -5.45 -5.44
C ASP A 160 17.76 -6.06 -4.63
N ASP A 161 17.71 -7.39 -4.49
CA ASP A 161 16.67 -8.09 -3.72
C ASP A 161 16.93 -8.06 -2.20
N ASN A 162 18.10 -7.57 -1.78
CA ASN A 162 18.48 -7.44 -0.38
C ASN A 162 17.96 -6.14 0.27
N GLN A 163 17.21 -5.31 -0.46
CA GLN A 163 16.68 -4.05 0.05
C GLN A 163 15.36 -4.28 0.80
N ILE A 164 15.38 -4.00 2.10
CA ILE A 164 14.18 -4.00 2.96
C ILE A 164 13.20 -2.94 2.44
N CYS A 165 11.94 -3.34 2.27
CA CYS A 165 10.86 -2.51 1.75
C CYS A 165 11.24 -1.80 0.44
N ASN A 166 11.80 -2.55 -0.52
CA ASN A 166 12.02 -2.08 -1.88
C ASN A 166 10.69 -1.56 -2.45
N GLN A 167 10.71 -0.36 -3.06
CA GLN A 167 9.54 0.35 -3.60
C GLN A 167 8.64 -0.56 -4.46
N GLY A 168 9.25 -1.48 -5.23
CA GLY A 168 8.58 -2.52 -6.03
C GLY A 168 7.74 -3.57 -5.30
N SER A 169 7.80 -3.63 -3.97
CA SER A 169 7.34 -4.80 -3.22
C SER A 169 6.87 -4.47 -1.80
N LEU A 170 6.32 -3.27 -1.62
CA LEU A 170 5.74 -2.80 -0.37
C LEU A 170 4.23 -2.50 -0.49
N SER A 171 3.52 -2.46 0.63
CA SER A 171 2.10 -2.10 0.67
C SER A 171 1.90 -0.58 0.74
N ILE A 172 2.66 0.09 1.62
CA ILE A 172 2.47 1.51 1.93
C ILE A 172 3.81 2.22 1.92
N TYR A 173 3.96 3.25 1.08
CA TYR A 173 5.10 4.15 1.08
C TYR A 173 4.73 5.54 1.59
N VAL A 174 5.42 6.00 2.63
CA VAL A 174 5.08 7.21 3.38
C VAL A 174 6.30 8.10 3.53
N THR A 175 6.26 9.32 2.99
CA THR A 175 7.36 10.28 3.19
C THR A 175 6.99 11.46 4.07
N ARG A 176 5.69 11.70 4.32
CA ARG A 176 5.17 12.81 5.14
C ARG A 176 3.80 12.50 5.73
N GLY A 177 3.42 13.20 6.80
CA GLY A 177 2.08 13.11 7.38
C GLY A 177 1.98 12.04 8.47
N THR A 178 0.76 11.58 8.76
CA THR A 178 0.54 10.54 9.76
C THR A 178 -0.45 9.51 9.25
N ILE A 179 0.01 8.25 9.17
CA ILE A 179 -0.83 7.08 8.95
C ILE A 179 -1.08 6.39 10.28
N ASN A 180 -2.35 6.10 10.53
CA ASN A 180 -2.80 5.38 11.70
C ASN A 180 -3.42 4.06 11.23
N ILE A 181 -2.88 2.94 11.67
CA ILE A 181 -3.31 1.60 11.26
C ILE A 181 -3.97 0.92 12.46
N TYR A 182 -5.18 0.42 12.24
CA TYR A 182 -6.01 -0.24 13.25
C TYR A 182 -6.46 -1.60 12.76
N ASN A 183 -6.20 -2.64 13.54
CA ASN A 183 -6.74 -3.99 13.32
C ASN A 183 -6.70 -4.40 11.83
N SER A 184 -5.53 -4.36 11.21
CA SER A 184 -5.38 -4.54 9.76
C SER A 184 -4.32 -5.59 9.46
N LEU A 185 -4.54 -6.30 8.35
CA LEU A 185 -3.78 -7.46 7.92
C LEU A 185 -2.90 -7.09 6.72
N PHE A 186 -1.60 -7.35 6.79
CA PHE A 186 -0.65 -7.10 5.71
C PHE A 186 0.09 -8.40 5.40
N ILE A 187 -0.05 -8.98 4.22
CA ILE A 187 0.43 -10.34 3.98
C ILE A 187 1.06 -10.47 2.61
N ARG A 188 1.96 -11.47 2.44
CA ARG A 188 2.50 -11.87 1.13
C ARG A 188 3.36 -10.78 0.45
N TRP A 189 4.15 -10.03 1.23
CA TRP A 189 5.03 -8.96 0.74
C TRP A 189 6.51 -9.39 0.73
N ARG A 190 7.21 -9.27 -0.41
CA ARG A 190 8.58 -9.83 -0.55
C ARG A 190 9.62 -9.15 0.32
N SER A 191 9.66 -7.82 0.31
CA SER A 191 10.72 -7.06 0.98
C SER A 191 10.27 -6.37 2.27
N GLY A 192 8.97 -6.38 2.57
CA GLY A 192 8.37 -5.65 3.68
C GLY A 192 7.09 -4.93 3.25
N SER A 193 6.28 -4.48 4.20
CA SER A 193 4.95 -3.95 3.91
C SER A 193 4.89 -2.42 3.98
N ILE A 194 5.73 -1.78 4.80
CA ILE A 194 5.62 -0.35 5.05
C ILE A 194 7.00 0.31 4.99
N SER A 195 7.19 1.29 4.11
CA SER A 195 8.34 2.19 4.18
C SER A 195 7.93 3.58 4.66
N VAL A 196 8.64 4.10 5.66
CA VAL A 196 8.40 5.37 6.32
C VAL A 196 9.68 6.19 6.31
N GLU A 197 9.68 7.29 5.58
CA GLU A 197 10.89 8.05 5.30
C GLU A 197 10.72 9.53 5.60
N GLY A 198 11.72 10.16 6.22
CA GLY A 198 11.74 11.61 6.40
C GLY A 198 11.10 12.09 7.71
N SER A 199 11.61 13.23 8.19
CA SER A 199 11.30 13.80 9.53
C SER A 199 9.84 14.18 9.77
N GLU A 200 9.03 14.12 8.73
CA GLU A 200 7.62 14.52 8.73
C GLU A 200 6.70 13.31 8.58
N ALA A 201 7.23 12.13 8.28
CA ALA A 201 6.49 10.89 8.17
C ALA A 201 6.29 10.25 9.55
N ARG A 202 5.05 9.80 9.79
CA ARG A 202 4.67 9.14 11.04
C ARG A 202 3.77 7.96 10.73
N VAL A 203 4.08 6.80 11.30
CA VAL A 203 3.18 5.65 11.32
C VAL A 203 2.86 5.31 12.77
N ILE A 204 1.57 5.12 13.04
CA ILE A 204 1.04 4.75 14.35
C ILE A 204 0.25 3.46 14.18
N ILE A 205 0.74 2.37 14.75
CA ILE A 205 0.14 1.03 14.66
C ILE A 205 -0.57 0.73 15.99
N ILE A 206 -1.86 0.44 15.94
CA ILE A 206 -2.74 0.25 17.09
C ILE A 206 -3.58 -1.02 16.86
N CYS A 207 -3.54 -1.99 17.79
CA CYS A 207 -4.29 -3.26 17.72
C CYS A 207 -3.82 -4.25 16.64
N ASP A 208 -4.33 -5.48 16.72
CA ASP A 208 -3.92 -6.70 16.00
C ASP A 208 -3.44 -6.43 14.57
N PHE A 209 -2.13 -6.54 14.38
CA PHE A 209 -1.44 -6.30 13.12
C PHE A 209 -0.77 -7.59 12.72
N PHE A 210 -1.41 -8.31 11.81
CA PHE A 210 -0.90 -9.58 11.35
C PHE A 210 -0.04 -9.36 10.10
N LEU A 211 1.21 -9.80 10.19
CA LEU A 211 2.14 -9.86 9.07
C LEU A 211 2.46 -11.33 8.79
N HIS A 212 1.80 -11.93 7.81
CA HIS A 212 2.13 -13.28 7.38
C HIS A 212 3.27 -13.27 6.36
N ASN A 213 4.33 -13.99 6.74
CA ASN A 213 5.44 -14.50 5.95
C ASN A 213 6.03 -13.57 4.88
N ASN A 214 7.15 -12.94 5.24
CA ASN A 214 8.16 -12.51 4.29
C ASN A 214 9.31 -13.54 4.35
N ASN A 215 9.16 -14.59 3.55
CA ASN A 215 10.20 -15.53 3.11
C ASN A 215 10.93 -16.37 4.20
N SER A 216 10.49 -17.61 4.40
CA SER A 216 11.16 -18.62 5.25
C SER A 216 12.42 -19.25 4.62
N LEU A 217 12.78 -18.88 3.38
CA LEU A 217 13.75 -19.61 2.55
C LEU A 217 15.00 -18.81 2.13
N PHE A 218 15.17 -17.56 2.53
CA PHE A 218 16.46 -16.85 2.38
C PHE A 218 17.50 -17.42 3.36
N SER A 219 18.19 -18.48 2.93
CA SER A 219 19.13 -19.26 3.77
C SER A 219 20.40 -18.51 4.19
N ASP A 220 20.70 -17.36 3.58
CA ASP A 220 21.91 -16.59 3.91
C ASP A 220 21.67 -15.45 4.91
N TYR A 221 20.40 -15.06 5.15
CA TYR A 221 20.00 -14.05 6.13
C TYR A 221 18.85 -14.53 7.01
N LEU A 222 19.07 -15.61 7.74
CA LEU A 222 18.15 -16.24 8.71
C LEU A 222 17.54 -15.30 9.80
N ASN A 223 17.86 -14.00 9.83
CA ASN A 223 17.56 -13.11 10.96
C ASN A 223 17.02 -11.69 10.64
N LEU A 224 16.74 -11.31 9.38
CA LEU A 224 16.28 -9.95 9.05
C LEU A 224 14.81 -9.92 8.58
N ARG A 225 13.88 -10.28 9.48
CA ARG A 225 12.41 -10.30 9.29
C ARG A 225 11.75 -8.91 9.24
N ARG A 226 12.29 -7.96 8.47
CA ARG A 226 11.91 -6.54 8.54
C ARG A 226 10.71 -6.25 7.65
N ASN A 227 9.59 -5.90 8.26
CA ASN A 227 8.35 -5.55 7.57
C ASN A 227 8.12 -4.04 7.47
N ILE A 228 8.86 -3.27 8.27
CA ILE A 228 8.77 -1.82 8.29
C ILE A 228 10.17 -1.26 8.11
N LEU A 229 10.38 -0.46 7.07
CA LEU A 229 11.54 0.40 6.91
C LEU A 229 11.23 1.77 7.53
N CYS A 230 12.11 2.26 8.41
CA CYS A 230 11.99 3.60 8.97
C CYS A 230 13.32 4.35 8.88
N ILE A 231 13.37 5.43 8.10
CA ILE A 231 14.61 6.20 7.89
C ILE A 231 14.37 7.71 7.85
N GLY A 232 15.44 8.50 7.94
CA GLY A 232 15.39 9.95 7.69
C GLY A 232 14.64 10.76 8.74
N ARG A 233 14.67 10.36 10.02
CA ARG A 233 13.93 10.93 11.17
C ARG A 233 12.44 10.68 11.18
N ALA A 234 11.98 9.73 10.38
CA ALA A 234 10.62 9.22 10.47
C ALA A 234 10.31 8.70 11.88
N PHE A 235 9.01 8.66 12.19
CA PHE A 235 8.50 8.23 13.49
C PHE A 235 7.61 7.00 13.34
N VAL A 236 7.87 5.96 14.13
CA VAL A 236 6.99 4.79 14.23
C VAL A 236 6.61 4.57 15.68
N LYS A 237 5.30 4.69 15.96
CA LYS A 237 4.71 4.23 17.21
C LYS A 237 4.05 2.89 17.00
N TYR A 238 4.36 1.93 17.85
CA TYR A 238 3.84 0.57 17.80
C TYR A 238 3.55 0.07 19.21
N ASP A 239 2.76 -0.99 19.33
CA ASP A 239 2.65 -1.77 20.56
C ASP A 239 3.27 -3.16 20.28
N PRO A 240 4.35 -3.53 21.00
CA PRO A 240 5.08 -4.79 20.79
C PRO A 240 4.20 -6.04 20.77
N ASN A 241 3.07 -6.02 21.49
CA ASN A 241 2.20 -7.18 21.66
C ASN A 241 1.42 -7.53 20.39
N HIS A 242 1.34 -6.61 19.43
CA HIS A 242 0.57 -6.80 18.19
C HIS A 242 1.44 -7.26 17.02
N PHE A 243 2.73 -7.54 17.21
CA PHE A 243 3.56 -8.20 16.19
C PHE A 243 3.54 -9.71 16.39
N ILE A 244 2.88 -10.41 15.47
CA ILE A 244 2.76 -11.88 15.49
C ILE A 244 3.66 -12.45 14.40
N GLY A 245 4.62 -13.29 14.79
CA GLY A 245 5.49 -14.03 13.88
C GLY A 245 5.36 -15.53 14.09
N ASP A 246 5.91 -16.32 13.15
CA ASP A 246 5.72 -17.78 13.09
C ASP A 246 6.15 -18.56 14.35
N ASP A 247 6.95 -17.96 15.23
CA ASP A 247 7.56 -18.62 16.40
C ASP A 247 7.00 -18.13 17.77
N ASP A 248 5.85 -17.43 17.80
CA ASP A 248 5.26 -16.84 19.03
C ASP A 248 6.18 -15.87 19.82
N GLN A 249 7.36 -15.52 19.28
CA GLN A 249 8.32 -14.62 19.93
C GLN A 249 8.14 -13.17 19.48
N GLN A 250 7.61 -12.34 20.37
CA GLN A 250 7.48 -10.89 20.21
C GLN A 250 8.85 -10.21 20.39
N ASN A 251 9.55 -9.91 19.30
CA ASN A 251 10.72 -9.02 19.33
C ASN A 251 10.57 -7.91 18.29
N PRO A 252 10.23 -6.67 18.67
CA PRO A 252 10.07 -5.52 17.76
C PRO A 252 11.31 -5.23 16.90
N SER A 253 12.49 -5.51 17.45
CA SER A 253 13.77 -5.42 16.75
C SER A 253 14.00 -6.54 15.74
N LYS A 254 12.98 -7.37 15.43
CA LYS A 254 12.93 -8.19 14.22
C LYS A 254 12.07 -7.55 13.12
N TRP A 255 11.13 -6.66 13.45
CA TRP A 255 10.09 -6.17 12.54
C TRP A 255 10.39 -4.81 11.89
N ILE A 256 11.05 -3.90 12.61
CA ILE A 256 11.31 -2.54 12.13
C ILE A 256 12.80 -2.36 11.86
N TYR A 257 13.19 -1.96 10.65
CA TYR A 257 14.56 -1.62 10.29
C TYR A 257 14.75 -0.11 10.33
N SER A 258 15.77 0.36 11.06
CA SER A 258 16.00 1.79 11.27
C SER A 258 17.45 2.20 11.03
N ASN A 259 17.94 2.04 9.80
CA ASN A 259 19.33 2.29 9.40
C ASN A 259 19.99 3.41 10.23
N ASP A 260 21.07 3.09 10.95
CA ASP A 260 21.85 4.01 11.81
C ASP A 260 21.10 4.80 12.90
N ASN A 261 19.96 4.30 13.39
CA ASN A 261 19.15 4.93 14.45
C ASN A 261 18.60 6.32 14.11
N ASP A 262 18.53 6.68 12.83
CA ASP A 262 17.90 7.93 12.41
C ASP A 262 16.37 7.84 12.42
N CYS A 263 15.76 6.84 13.06
CA CYS A 263 14.30 6.73 13.25
C CYS A 263 13.92 6.94 14.71
N ILE A 264 12.77 7.57 14.94
CA ILE A 264 12.19 7.71 16.29
C ILE A 264 11.18 6.58 16.50
N LEU A 265 11.56 5.59 17.32
CA LEU A 265 10.73 4.45 17.68
C LEU A 265 10.09 4.65 19.05
N GLN A 266 8.77 4.46 19.15
CA GLN A 266 8.03 4.48 20.41
C GLN A 266 7.19 3.20 20.57
N GLY A 267 7.57 2.35 21.52
CA GLY A 267 6.80 1.19 21.97
C GLY A 267 5.75 1.51 23.02
#